data_AF-A0A7W0J0W8-F1
#
_entry.id   AF-A0A7W0J0W8-F1
#
_cell.length_a   1.000
_cell.length_b   1.000
_cell.length_c   1.000
_cell.angle_alpha   90.00
_cell.angle_beta   90.00
_cell.angle_gamma   90.00
#
_symmetry.space_group_name_H-M   'P 1'
#
loop_
_entity.id
_entity.type
_entity.pdbx_description
1 polymer ?
#
loop_
_entity_poly.entity_id
_entity_poly.type
_entity_poly.pdbx_seq_one_letter_code
_entity_poly.pdbx_strand_id
1 'polypeptide(L)'
;MRKNNIYSWRDFSAADLVKKKSGLKISVIIPARNEAATIGKIVRAIRKDLVLKHPLVDEIIVLDGGSSDTTRAIARNEGAIVRRDSDIVPAAGNFSGKGNALYKSYFASTGDILAFVDGDIRNFTSRFITGIVGPLLTDKKISFVKAFYQRPLMVSGKFKKGEGGRVTEILARPILNTFFPELANIRQPLSGEYAIRRDLFRKLSIPSGYGVEVAFLIEILHIAGRKAIAQADLGERRHRNQTLHALGKMSFEVLHSFLHYAQKVKKLRVSAISENYYDLTKNSIYKISQKYYKPVCELARTTEIIFLRHGETDWNREKRIQSRQDIPLNSKGRKQAQLAAAALQKEKICAVYSSPLSRSLDTALIIAGKHGLPVRQDKRLLEISHGSWSGKKEQWLSAKYPKDYKNWKKEAWKHLPPGAESWEKLTERMKSFLAHVQKKHSGEKILVVSHRGAIAGALTVIRKKPLSYINRYLPDNCRPVKIKL
;
A
#
# COMPACT_ATOMS: atom_id res chain seq x y z
N MET A 1 -23.62 18.37 10.02
CA MET A 1 -22.22 18.28 9.53
C MET A 1 -21.46 19.50 10.02
N ARG A 2 -20.22 19.37 10.52
CA ARG A 2 -19.46 20.53 10.99
C ARG A 2 -19.01 21.40 9.83
N LYS A 3 -19.19 22.72 9.93
CA LYS A 3 -18.66 23.70 8.99
C LYS A 3 -17.12 23.53 8.95
N ASN A 4 -16.55 23.33 7.76
CA ASN A 4 -15.10 23.34 7.47
C ASN A 4 -14.22 22.16 7.93
N ASN A 5 -14.78 21.02 8.36
CA ASN A 5 -14.02 19.85 8.85
C ASN A 5 -13.03 20.19 10.00
N ILE A 6 -13.44 21.08 10.91
CA ILE A 6 -12.65 21.46 12.09
C ILE A 6 -13.21 20.77 13.33
N TYR A 7 -12.32 20.14 14.09
CA TYR A 7 -12.59 19.41 15.31
C TYR A 7 -11.72 19.93 16.45
N SER A 8 -12.14 19.68 17.67
CA SER A 8 -11.40 19.88 18.91
C SER A 8 -11.13 18.53 19.55
N TRP A 9 -9.99 18.38 20.20
CA TRP A 9 -9.72 17.21 21.03
C TRP A 9 -10.82 16.97 22.09
N ARG A 10 -11.53 18.03 22.51
CA ARG A 10 -12.64 17.98 23.48
C ARG A 10 -13.89 17.28 22.94
N ASP A 11 -14.01 17.11 21.63
CA ASP A 11 -15.14 16.43 21.02
C ASP A 11 -15.10 14.91 21.20
N PHE A 12 -13.99 14.39 21.72
CA PHE A 12 -13.71 12.96 21.75
C PHE A 12 -13.25 12.51 23.13
N SER A 13 -13.99 11.55 23.70
CA SER A 13 -13.52 10.76 24.83
C SER A 13 -12.88 9.46 24.32
N ALA A 14 -11.85 8.95 25.00
CA ALA A 14 -11.23 7.68 24.63
C ALA A 14 -12.24 6.52 24.68
N ALA A 15 -13.13 6.52 25.68
CA ALA A 15 -14.17 5.51 25.84
C ALA A 15 -15.14 5.47 24.66
N ASP A 16 -15.58 6.62 24.15
CA ASP A 16 -16.48 6.67 22.99
C ASP A 16 -15.77 6.31 21.69
N LEU A 17 -14.50 6.68 21.54
CA LEU A 17 -13.72 6.30 20.37
C LEU A 17 -13.48 4.78 20.29
N VAL A 18 -13.30 4.09 21.42
CA VAL A 18 -13.21 2.62 21.44
C VAL A 18 -14.46 1.99 20.84
N LYS A 19 -15.66 2.49 21.19
CA LYS A 19 -16.93 2.00 20.61
C LYS A 19 -17.00 2.26 19.10
N LYS A 20 -16.48 3.39 18.63
CA LYS A 20 -16.50 3.80 17.21
C LYS A 20 -15.39 3.13 16.38
N LYS A 21 -14.37 2.55 17.02
CA LYS A 21 -13.24 1.88 16.36
C LYS A 21 -13.69 0.78 15.39
N SER A 22 -14.83 0.12 15.64
CA SER A 22 -15.48 -0.81 14.70
C SER A 22 -14.54 -1.86 14.09
N GLY A 23 -13.61 -2.39 14.89
CA GLY A 23 -12.61 -3.37 14.45
C GLY A 23 -11.39 -2.82 13.71
N LEU A 24 -11.33 -1.52 13.41
CA LEU A 24 -10.15 -0.88 12.82
C LEU A 24 -8.98 -0.90 13.80
N LYS A 25 -7.77 -1.18 13.32
CA LYS A 25 -6.55 -1.08 14.11
C LYS A 25 -5.92 0.32 14.02
N ILE A 26 -5.32 0.80 15.10
CA ILE A 26 -4.65 2.10 15.19
C ILE A 26 -3.21 1.88 15.65
N SER A 27 -2.27 2.31 14.80
CA SER A 27 -0.85 2.37 15.12
C SER A 27 -0.45 3.79 15.46
N VAL A 28 0.09 4.00 16.66
CA VAL A 28 0.73 5.27 17.00
C VAL A 28 2.22 5.16 16.69
N ILE A 29 2.72 6.08 15.87
CA ILE A 29 4.10 6.11 15.39
C ILE A 29 4.78 7.37 15.91
N ILE A 30 5.95 7.18 16.52
CA ILE A 30 6.75 8.24 17.11
C ILE A 30 8.14 8.20 16.48
N PRO A 31 8.43 9.05 15.47
CA PRO A 31 9.79 9.27 15.00
C PRO A 31 10.62 9.87 16.13
N ALA A 32 11.79 9.31 16.41
CA ALA A 32 12.67 9.75 17.49
C ALA A 32 14.14 9.74 17.06
N ARG A 33 14.87 10.78 17.48
CA ARG A 33 16.33 10.85 17.37
C ARG A 33 16.90 11.67 18.53
N ASN A 34 17.49 11.01 19.51
CA ASN A 34 18.02 11.62 20.74
C ASN A 34 16.95 12.36 21.57
N GLU A 35 15.83 11.67 21.85
CA GLU A 35 14.66 12.19 22.56
C GLU A 35 14.49 11.55 23.96
N ALA A 36 15.59 11.16 24.62
CA ALA A 36 15.55 10.48 25.91
C ALA A 36 14.78 11.26 27.00
N ALA A 37 14.81 12.59 26.95
CA ALA A 37 14.15 13.47 27.92
C ALA A 37 12.61 13.44 27.87
N THR A 38 12.02 13.06 26.73
CA THR A 38 10.57 13.19 26.47
C THR A 38 9.92 11.87 26.11
N ILE A 39 10.62 10.98 25.38
CA ILE A 39 10.03 9.78 24.78
C ILE A 39 9.31 8.89 25.80
N GLY A 40 9.89 8.74 27.00
CA GLY A 40 9.32 7.88 28.03
C GLY A 40 7.96 8.38 28.52
N LYS A 41 7.82 9.68 28.76
CA LYS A 41 6.55 10.30 29.19
C LYS A 41 5.47 10.15 28.12
N ILE A 42 5.83 10.28 26.85
CA ILE A 42 4.92 10.15 25.71
C ILE A 42 4.40 8.71 25.62
N VAL A 43 5.30 7.72 25.56
CA VAL A 43 4.92 6.29 25.47
C VAL A 43 4.06 5.89 26.67
N ARG A 44 4.47 6.29 27.89
CA ARG A 44 3.72 6.00 29.11
C ARG A 44 2.30 6.54 29.08
N ALA A 45 2.13 7.80 28.66
CA ALA A 45 0.81 8.42 28.56
C ALA A 45 -0.09 7.68 27.56
N ILE A 46 0.43 7.31 26.38
CA ILE A 46 -0.34 6.55 25.37
C ILE A 46 -0.68 5.17 25.92
N ARG A 47 0.30 4.43 26.47
CA ARG A 47 0.09 3.07 26.96
C ARG A 47 -0.90 3.04 28.12
N LYS A 48 -0.74 3.90 29.11
CA LYS A 48 -1.63 3.98 30.28
C LYS A 48 -3.07 4.29 29.85
N ASP A 49 -3.26 5.36 29.06
CA ASP A 49 -4.60 5.89 28.81
C ASP A 49 -5.31 5.19 27.65
N LEU A 50 -4.58 4.82 26.59
CA LEU A 50 -5.12 4.41 25.29
C LEU A 50 -4.81 2.97 24.90
N VAL A 51 -4.07 2.22 25.73
CA VAL A 51 -3.87 0.77 25.56
C VAL A 51 -4.46 0.03 26.75
N LEU A 52 -4.06 0.40 27.97
CA LEU A 52 -4.47 -0.29 29.19
C LEU A 52 -5.87 0.15 29.68
N LYS A 53 -6.09 1.46 29.86
CA LYS A 53 -7.36 1.97 30.39
C LYS A 53 -8.49 1.94 29.36
N HIS A 54 -8.22 2.38 28.14
CA HIS A 54 -9.16 2.37 27.03
C HIS A 54 -8.45 1.79 25.80
N PRO A 55 -8.75 0.57 25.33
CA PRO A 55 -7.97 -0.13 24.28
C PRO A 55 -8.20 0.44 22.86
N LEU A 56 -7.93 1.73 22.70
CA LEU A 56 -8.08 2.48 21.47
C LEU A 56 -6.90 2.23 20.53
N VAL A 57 -5.67 2.24 21.05
CA VAL A 57 -4.42 2.05 20.31
C VAL A 57 -4.00 0.58 20.39
N ASP A 58 -3.67 -0.02 19.25
CA ASP A 58 -3.29 -1.44 19.16
C ASP A 58 -1.78 -1.64 19.24
N GLU A 59 -1.00 -0.67 18.78
CA GLU A 59 0.46 -0.71 18.86
C GLU A 59 1.06 0.70 18.96
N ILE A 60 2.12 0.81 19.76
CA ILE A 60 2.94 2.02 19.90
C ILE A 60 4.30 1.69 19.32
N ILE A 61 4.69 2.38 18.26
CA ILE A 61 5.95 2.13 17.54
C ILE A 61 6.82 3.38 17.65
N VAL A 62 8.01 3.21 18.20
CA VAL A 62 9.07 4.23 18.14
C VAL A 62 10.01 3.88 17.01
N LEU A 63 10.11 4.78 16.03
CA LEU A 63 11.04 4.67 14.91
C LEU A 63 12.28 5.48 15.20
N ASP A 64 13.34 4.77 15.55
CA ASP A 64 14.63 5.34 15.89
C ASP A 64 15.42 5.68 14.61
N GLY A 65 15.68 6.96 14.41
CA GLY A 65 16.50 7.50 13.31
C GLY A 65 18.00 7.50 13.61
N GLY A 66 18.47 6.52 14.40
CA GLY A 66 19.86 6.40 14.83
C GLY A 66 20.21 7.24 16.06
N SER A 67 19.46 7.09 17.17
CA SER A 67 19.80 7.77 18.43
C SER A 67 21.08 7.20 19.05
N SER A 68 21.96 8.09 19.52
CA SER A 68 23.18 7.74 20.26
C SER A 68 22.98 7.75 21.79
N ASP A 69 21.85 8.28 22.27
CA ASP A 69 21.50 8.32 23.69
C ASP A 69 20.62 7.12 24.13
N THR A 70 20.02 7.22 25.32
CA THR A 70 19.17 6.19 25.93
C THR A 70 17.73 6.14 25.40
N THR A 71 17.39 6.90 24.35
CA THR A 71 16.02 6.97 23.76
C THR A 71 15.41 5.59 23.52
N ARG A 72 16.19 4.70 22.90
CA ARG A 72 15.75 3.34 22.55
C ARG A 72 15.42 2.50 23.77
N ALA A 73 16.27 2.54 24.80
CA ALA A 73 16.08 1.77 26.03
C ALA A 73 14.84 2.27 26.80
N ILE A 74 14.72 3.59 26.96
CA ILE A 74 13.58 4.22 27.65
C ILE A 74 12.27 3.84 26.95
N ALA A 75 12.20 3.97 25.63
CA ALA A 75 10.98 3.64 24.88
C ALA A 75 10.57 2.16 25.02
N ARG A 76 11.52 1.22 25.00
CA ARG A 76 11.25 -0.21 25.23
C ARG A 76 10.75 -0.47 26.65
N ASN A 77 11.39 0.12 27.66
CA ASN A 77 11.00 -0.06 29.06
C ASN A 77 9.57 0.45 29.33
N GLU A 78 9.14 1.52 28.65
CA GLU A 78 7.77 2.02 28.72
C GLU A 78 6.76 1.18 27.91
N GLY A 79 7.22 0.19 27.14
CA GLY A 79 6.39 -0.78 26.42
C GLY A 79 6.10 -0.45 24.97
N ALA A 80 6.89 0.41 24.32
CA ALA A 80 6.79 0.61 22.87
C ALA A 80 7.60 -0.44 22.09
N ILE A 81 7.13 -0.74 20.88
CA ILE A 81 7.88 -1.49 19.88
C ILE A 81 8.92 -0.54 19.27
N VAL A 82 10.20 -0.77 19.52
CA VAL A 82 11.28 0.08 19.01
C VAL A 82 11.94 -0.57 17.80
N ARG A 83 11.93 0.12 16.66
CA ARG A 83 12.62 -0.31 15.42
C ARG A 83 13.53 0.80 14.91
N ARG A 84 14.71 0.45 14.41
CA ARG A 84 15.54 1.39 13.66
C ARG A 84 15.01 1.52 12.24
N ASP A 85 14.95 2.74 11.73
CA ASP A 85 14.51 2.99 10.35
C ASP A 85 15.41 2.31 9.31
N SER A 86 16.71 2.19 9.61
CA SER A 86 17.73 1.49 8.82
C SER A 86 17.45 0.02 8.56
N ASP A 87 16.76 -0.63 9.50
CA ASP A 87 16.51 -2.07 9.46
C ASP A 87 15.22 -2.40 8.70
N ILE A 88 14.43 -1.38 8.34
CA ILE A 88 13.12 -1.54 7.72
C ILE A 88 13.25 -1.34 6.21
N VAL A 89 12.92 -2.39 5.44
CA VAL A 89 13.00 -2.41 3.96
C VAL A 89 14.31 -1.77 3.44
N PRO A 90 15.50 -2.33 3.78
CA PRO A 90 16.78 -1.70 3.41
C PRO A 90 16.93 -1.50 1.90
N ALA A 91 16.33 -2.39 1.09
CA ALA A 91 16.32 -2.32 -0.37
C ALA A 91 15.67 -1.04 -0.94
N ALA A 92 14.81 -0.36 -0.18
CA ALA A 92 14.25 0.94 -0.59
C ALA A 92 15.25 2.10 -0.41
N GLY A 93 16.43 1.85 0.17
CA GLY A 93 17.38 2.86 0.60
C GLY A 93 17.09 3.37 2.00
N ASN A 94 18.10 3.99 2.62
CA ASN A 94 18.00 4.59 3.95
C ASN A 94 18.40 6.06 3.87
N PHE A 95 17.43 6.96 3.83
CA PHE A 95 17.67 8.40 3.71
C PHE A 95 17.67 9.06 5.10
N SER A 96 18.31 10.21 5.22
CA SER A 96 18.26 11.00 6.46
C SER A 96 16.98 11.84 6.51
N GLY A 97 16.46 12.07 7.72
CA GLY A 97 15.36 13.00 7.97
C GLY A 97 14.03 12.32 8.33
N LYS A 98 13.05 13.16 8.71
CA LYS A 98 11.74 12.73 9.22
C LYS A 98 10.98 11.89 8.19
N GLY A 99 11.09 12.22 6.92
CA GLY A 99 10.43 11.50 5.84
C GLY A 99 10.86 10.04 5.70
N ASN A 100 12.11 9.71 6.04
CA ASN A 100 12.56 8.32 6.10
C ASN A 100 11.76 7.55 7.16
N ALA A 101 11.76 8.04 8.40
CA ALA A 101 11.00 7.42 9.48
C ALA A 101 9.52 7.26 9.11
N LEU A 102 8.90 8.31 8.55
CA LEU A 102 7.50 8.25 8.11
C LEU A 102 7.27 7.19 7.03
N TYR A 103 8.12 7.11 6.00
CA TYR A 103 7.98 6.09 4.96
C TYR A 103 8.14 4.66 5.49
N LYS A 104 9.19 4.43 6.29
CA LYS A 104 9.46 3.14 6.90
C LYS A 104 8.35 2.73 7.88
N SER A 105 7.65 3.69 8.47
CA SER A 105 6.56 3.42 9.40
C SER A 105 5.45 2.54 8.83
N TYR A 106 5.17 2.65 7.53
CA TYR A 106 4.15 1.83 6.88
C TYR A 106 4.46 0.34 7.00
N PHE A 107 5.73 -0.02 6.82
CA PHE A 107 6.20 -1.40 6.91
C PHE A 107 6.45 -1.86 8.35
N ALA A 108 6.65 -0.90 9.27
CA ALA A 108 6.82 -1.17 10.68
C ALA A 108 5.51 -1.45 11.42
N SER A 109 4.38 -1.06 10.84
CA SER A 109 3.08 -1.01 11.50
C SER A 109 2.00 -1.80 10.75
N THR A 110 0.93 -2.16 11.46
CA THR A 110 -0.18 -3.01 10.98
C THR A 110 -1.55 -2.32 10.99
N GLY A 111 -1.69 -1.15 11.62
CA GLY A 111 -2.98 -0.48 11.86
C GLY A 111 -3.71 0.00 10.61
N ASP A 112 -5.03 0.02 10.58
CA ASP A 112 -5.78 0.65 9.48
C ASP A 112 -5.65 2.19 9.48
N ILE A 113 -5.37 2.76 10.65
CA ILE A 113 -5.09 4.18 10.87
C ILE A 113 -3.67 4.33 11.41
N LEU A 114 -2.91 5.26 10.81
CA LEU A 114 -1.60 5.68 11.28
C LEU A 114 -1.71 7.04 11.94
N ALA A 115 -1.36 7.13 13.22
CA ALA A 115 -1.30 8.36 13.99
C ALA A 115 0.16 8.71 14.28
N PHE A 116 0.61 9.87 13.81
CA PHE A 116 1.98 10.34 13.98
C PHE A 116 2.02 11.43 15.05
N VAL A 117 2.99 11.33 15.95
CA VAL A 117 3.31 12.37 16.93
C VAL A 117 4.81 12.53 17.07
N ASP A 118 5.28 13.77 17.28
CA ASP A 118 6.72 14.02 17.44
C ASP A 118 7.22 13.55 18.82
N GLY A 119 8.45 13.03 18.86
CA GLY A 119 9.08 12.52 20.08
C GLY A 119 9.54 13.59 21.08
N ASP A 120 9.50 14.87 20.72
CA ASP A 120 10.08 15.99 21.48
C ASP A 120 9.04 16.83 22.26
N ILE A 121 7.77 16.40 22.28
CA ILE A 121 6.67 17.14 22.89
C ILE A 121 6.77 17.08 24.43
N ARG A 122 6.94 18.24 25.07
CA ARG A 122 7.15 18.34 26.53
C ARG A 122 5.87 18.23 27.35
N ASN A 123 4.75 18.72 26.81
CA ASN A 123 3.45 18.76 27.49
C ASN A 123 2.46 17.74 26.89
N PHE A 124 2.97 16.58 26.48
CA PHE A 124 2.18 15.54 25.85
C PHE A 124 1.11 14.99 26.79
N THR A 125 -0.10 14.77 26.25
CA THR A 125 -1.18 14.02 26.89
C THR A 125 -1.89 13.19 25.83
N SER A 126 -2.64 12.17 26.24
CA SER A 126 -3.39 11.27 25.33
C SER A 126 -4.38 12.00 24.40
N ARG A 127 -4.76 13.25 24.73
CA ARG A 127 -5.59 14.13 23.88
C ARG A 127 -5.00 14.36 22.49
N PHE A 128 -3.68 14.29 22.35
CA PHE A 128 -3.01 14.45 21.06
C PHE A 128 -3.40 13.34 20.10
N ILE A 129 -3.55 12.11 20.60
CA ILE A 129 -3.96 10.95 19.80
C ILE A 129 -5.47 10.94 19.59
N THR A 130 -6.27 11.13 20.64
CA THR A 130 -7.74 11.12 20.49
C THR A 130 -8.22 12.23 19.56
N GLY A 131 -7.61 13.42 19.61
CA GLY A 131 -7.94 14.54 18.74
C GLY A 131 -7.70 14.28 17.26
N ILE A 132 -6.57 13.65 16.88
CA ILE A 132 -6.25 13.37 15.48
C ILE A 132 -6.94 12.10 14.95
N VAL A 133 -7.19 11.10 15.81
CA VAL A 133 -7.87 9.85 15.42
C VAL A 133 -9.38 10.02 15.39
N GLY A 134 -9.94 10.85 16.28
CA GLY A 134 -11.38 11.05 16.44
C GLY A 134 -12.13 11.28 15.11
N PRO A 135 -11.75 12.26 14.28
CA PRO A 135 -12.44 12.51 13.03
C PRO A 135 -12.41 11.33 12.06
N LEU A 136 -11.34 10.52 12.05
CA LEU A 136 -11.25 9.31 11.21
C LEU A 136 -12.18 8.19 11.68
N LEU A 137 -12.48 8.12 12.98
CA LEU A 137 -13.40 7.13 13.52
C LEU A 137 -14.86 7.59 13.44
N THR A 138 -15.11 8.90 13.43
CA THR A 138 -16.48 9.44 13.43
C THR A 138 -17.01 9.83 12.05
N ASP A 139 -16.14 10.07 11.07
CA ASP A 139 -16.53 10.46 9.72
C ASP A 139 -15.74 9.68 8.66
N LYS A 140 -16.44 8.79 7.94
CA LYS A 140 -15.85 7.94 6.89
C LYS A 140 -15.33 8.73 5.68
N LYS A 141 -15.80 9.97 5.48
CA LYS A 141 -15.32 10.84 4.39
C LYS A 141 -13.92 11.37 4.69
N ILE A 142 -13.55 11.48 5.97
CA ILE A 142 -12.23 11.93 6.38
C ILE A 142 -11.23 10.79 6.23
N SER A 143 -10.12 11.10 5.57
CA SER A 143 -8.99 10.18 5.36
C SER A 143 -7.67 10.73 5.90
N PHE A 144 -7.61 12.03 6.21
CA PHE A 144 -6.45 12.70 6.76
C PHE A 144 -6.87 13.78 7.77
N VAL A 145 -6.20 13.83 8.93
CA VAL A 145 -6.45 14.80 9.99
C VAL A 145 -5.14 15.47 10.35
N LYS A 146 -5.09 16.80 10.26
CA LYS A 146 -3.93 17.62 10.59
C LYS A 146 -4.13 18.34 11.92
N ALA A 147 -3.19 18.26 12.84
CA ALA A 147 -3.30 18.99 14.10
C ALA A 147 -3.07 20.49 13.88
N PHE A 148 -3.71 21.31 14.71
CA PHE A 148 -3.29 22.69 14.98
C PHE A 148 -3.37 22.96 16.47
N TYR A 149 -2.61 23.96 16.93
CA TYR A 149 -2.45 24.28 18.34
C TYR A 149 -1.84 25.67 18.48
N GLN A 150 -1.95 26.25 19.66
CA GLN A 150 -1.20 27.43 20.06
C GLN A 150 0.25 27.04 20.37
N ARG A 151 1.20 27.84 19.86
CA ARG A 151 2.64 27.67 20.06
C ARG A 151 3.18 28.88 20.84
N PRO A 152 3.36 28.77 22.17
CA PRO A 152 4.00 29.84 22.92
C PRO A 152 5.50 29.88 22.58
N LEU A 153 6.03 31.06 22.28
CA LEU A 153 7.45 31.26 22.00
C LEU A 153 8.11 31.95 23.20
N MET A 154 9.23 31.42 23.66
CA MET A 154 9.98 31.99 24.77
C MET A 154 10.99 33.01 24.21
N VAL A 155 10.74 34.30 24.47
CA VAL A 155 11.63 35.43 24.11
C VAL A 155 12.09 36.07 25.41
N SER A 156 13.39 36.13 25.66
CA SER A 156 13.98 36.81 26.83
C SER A 156 13.34 36.39 28.17
N GLY A 157 13.10 35.09 28.36
CA GLY A 157 12.51 34.54 29.59
C GLY A 157 10.98 34.69 29.72
N LYS A 158 10.30 35.38 28.79
CA LYS A 158 8.83 35.53 28.77
C LYS A 158 8.20 34.75 27.60
N PHE A 159 7.06 34.11 27.85
CA PHE A 159 6.28 33.47 26.78
C PHE A 159 5.44 34.51 26.03
N LYS A 160 5.77 34.76 24.77
CA LYS A 160 4.91 35.49 23.84
C LYS A 160 3.94 34.51 23.16
N LYS A 161 2.64 34.81 23.22
CA LYS A 161 1.61 34.08 22.48
C LYS A 161 1.73 34.43 20.98
N GLY A 162 1.73 33.42 20.11
CA GLY A 162 1.50 33.61 18.67
C GLY A 162 2.72 33.74 17.75
N GLU A 163 3.95 33.84 18.27
CA GLU A 163 5.16 33.97 17.42
C GLU A 163 5.82 32.62 17.03
N GLY A 164 5.26 31.49 17.48
CA GLY A 164 5.76 30.15 17.12
C GLY A 164 5.34 29.71 15.71
N GLY A 165 6.27 29.14 14.94
CA GLY A 165 5.99 28.63 13.59
C GLY A 165 6.33 29.59 12.44
N ARG A 166 7.43 30.36 12.56
CA ARG A 166 7.90 31.32 11.54
C ARG A 166 7.83 30.81 10.10
N VAL A 167 8.31 29.60 9.81
CA VAL A 167 8.26 29.02 8.44
C VAL A 167 6.82 28.73 8.00
N THR A 168 5.93 28.39 8.93
CA THR A 168 4.51 28.22 8.66
C THR A 168 3.88 29.53 8.19
N GLU A 169 4.13 30.62 8.92
CA GLU A 169 3.50 31.92 8.65
C GLU A 169 4.12 32.67 7.46
N ILE A 170 5.45 32.63 7.31
CA ILE A 170 6.16 33.44 6.33
C ILE A 170 6.31 32.73 4.98
N LEU A 171 6.34 31.39 4.97
CA LEU A 171 6.56 30.61 3.75
C LEU A 171 5.35 29.73 3.42
N ALA A 172 5.03 28.75 4.27
CA ALA A 172 4.13 27.67 3.89
C ALA A 172 2.69 28.14 3.64
N ARG A 173 2.12 28.98 4.52
CA ARG A 173 0.76 29.52 4.33
C ARG A 173 0.67 30.42 3.10
N PRO A 174 1.55 31.40 2.88
CA PRO A 174 1.53 32.21 1.65
C PRO A 174 1.56 31.37 0.37
N ILE A 175 2.55 30.47 0.22
CA ILE A 175 2.68 29.69 -1.02
C ILE A 175 1.52 28.72 -1.22
N LEU A 176 1.00 28.11 -0.15
CA LEU A 176 -0.18 27.24 -0.27
C LEU A 176 -1.43 28.04 -0.62
N ASN A 177 -1.64 29.22 -0.06
CA ASN A 177 -2.80 30.05 -0.38
C ASN A 177 -2.78 30.53 -1.83
N THR A 178 -1.61 30.89 -2.35
CA THR A 178 -1.45 31.35 -3.73
C THR A 178 -1.76 30.25 -4.74
N PHE A 179 -1.23 29.05 -4.54
CA PHE A 179 -1.32 27.98 -5.54
C PHE A 179 -2.37 26.92 -5.24
N PHE A 180 -2.83 26.79 -4.00
CA PHE A 180 -3.81 25.79 -3.54
C PHE A 180 -4.82 26.44 -2.58
N PRO A 181 -5.65 27.39 -3.04
CA PRO A 181 -6.59 28.12 -2.20
C PRO A 181 -7.57 27.20 -1.43
N GLU A 182 -7.79 25.97 -1.89
CA GLU A 182 -8.57 24.95 -1.18
C GLU A 182 -7.97 24.59 0.19
N LEU A 183 -6.65 24.78 0.35
CA LEU A 183 -5.91 24.57 1.60
C LEU A 183 -5.75 25.85 2.43
N ALA A 184 -6.32 26.99 2.00
CA ALA A 184 -6.05 28.27 2.66
C ALA A 184 -6.53 28.35 4.12
N ASN A 185 -7.49 27.50 4.48
CA ASN A 185 -8.00 27.37 5.84
C ASN A 185 -7.21 26.38 6.73
N ILE A 186 -6.14 25.77 6.21
CA ILE A 186 -5.25 24.92 7.01
C ILE A 186 -4.38 25.80 7.92
N ARG A 187 -4.62 25.72 9.23
CA ARG A 187 -4.02 26.60 10.24
C ARG A 187 -2.55 26.32 10.49
N GLN A 188 -2.15 25.05 10.50
CA GLN A 188 -0.77 24.61 10.76
C GLN A 188 -0.34 23.59 9.71
N PRO A 189 -0.05 24.00 8.46
CA PRO A 189 0.31 23.07 7.39
C PRO A 189 1.56 22.23 7.67
N LEU A 190 2.45 22.72 8.55
CA LEU A 190 3.70 22.04 8.91
C LEU A 190 3.65 21.30 10.25
N SER A 191 2.47 21.09 10.86
CA SER A 191 2.38 20.36 12.13
C SER A 191 2.80 18.90 11.99
N GLY A 192 3.60 18.41 12.95
CA GLY A 192 4.10 17.04 12.98
C GLY A 192 3.09 16.02 13.45
N GLU A 193 2.02 16.48 14.10
CA GLU A 193 0.94 15.63 14.60
C GLU A 193 -0.20 15.53 13.59
N TYR A 194 -0.47 14.32 13.11
CA TYR A 194 -1.54 14.04 12.17
C TYR A 194 -1.89 12.56 12.15
N ALA A 195 -3.07 12.23 11.66
CA ALA A 195 -3.47 10.85 11.42
C ALA A 195 -4.00 10.65 10.00
N ILE A 196 -3.81 9.45 9.47
CA ILE A 196 -4.13 9.11 8.10
C ILE A 196 -4.57 7.65 7.96
N ARG A 197 -5.50 7.37 7.06
CA ARG A 197 -5.85 6.00 6.69
C ARG A 197 -4.70 5.33 5.92
N ARG A 198 -4.38 4.09 6.29
CA ARG A 198 -3.33 3.26 5.65
C ARG A 198 -3.44 3.23 4.13
N ASP A 199 -4.68 3.07 3.63
CA ASP A 199 -4.96 2.99 2.19
C ASP A 199 -4.70 4.29 1.42
N LEU A 200 -4.80 5.45 2.09
CA LEU A 200 -4.41 6.72 1.49
C LEU A 200 -2.88 6.88 1.59
N PHE A 201 -2.30 6.60 2.75
CA PHE A 201 -0.86 6.73 2.99
C PHE A 201 -0.02 5.96 1.96
N ARG A 202 -0.42 4.72 1.63
CA ARG A 202 0.32 3.89 0.65
C ARG A 202 0.39 4.49 -0.76
N LYS A 203 -0.45 5.48 -1.08
CA LYS A 203 -0.49 6.14 -2.39
C LYS A 203 0.39 7.40 -2.46
N LEU A 204 0.89 7.87 -1.32
CA LEU A 204 1.67 9.11 -1.23
C LEU A 204 3.14 8.85 -1.56
N SER A 205 3.75 9.76 -2.31
CA SER A 205 5.22 9.87 -2.35
C SER A 205 5.70 10.65 -1.13
N ILE A 206 6.86 10.29 -0.59
CA ILE A 206 7.34 10.86 0.66
C ILE A 206 8.73 11.46 0.44
N PRO A 207 8.90 12.80 0.57
CA PRO A 207 10.23 13.39 0.55
C PRO A 207 10.97 12.98 1.84
N SER A 208 12.29 12.81 1.80
CA SER A 208 13.07 12.38 2.98
C SER A 208 13.23 13.45 4.08
N GLY A 209 13.17 14.73 3.71
CA GLY A 209 13.43 15.88 4.60
C GLY A 209 12.19 16.47 5.30
N TYR A 210 12.24 17.78 5.58
CA TYR A 210 11.21 18.52 6.34
C TYR A 210 9.96 18.92 5.53
N GLY A 211 9.94 18.71 4.22
CA GLY A 211 8.79 19.08 3.39
C GLY A 211 7.69 18.02 3.27
N VAL A 212 7.73 16.96 4.10
CA VAL A 212 6.74 15.88 4.10
C VAL A 212 5.34 16.40 4.34
N GLU A 213 5.20 17.30 5.31
CA GLU A 213 3.91 17.83 5.70
C GLU A 213 3.23 18.63 4.58
N VAL A 214 3.98 19.40 3.79
CA VAL A 214 3.47 20.10 2.60
C VAL A 214 3.15 19.12 1.48
N ALA A 215 4.05 18.16 1.22
CA ALA A 215 3.84 17.12 0.23
C ALA A 215 2.52 16.37 0.46
N PHE A 216 2.25 15.98 1.71
CA PHE A 216 1.01 15.31 2.09
C PHE A 216 -0.22 16.15 1.79
N LEU A 217 -0.21 17.43 2.14
CA LEU A 217 -1.37 18.29 1.88
C LEU A 217 -1.67 18.42 0.38
N ILE A 218 -0.64 18.62 -0.45
CA ILE A 218 -0.78 18.74 -1.91
C ILE A 218 -1.26 17.42 -2.53
N GLU A 219 -0.61 16.30 -2.21
CA GLU A 219 -0.96 15.01 -2.78
C GLU A 219 -2.33 14.51 -2.32
N ILE A 220 -2.67 14.68 -1.04
CA ILE A 220 -3.97 14.27 -0.52
C ILE A 220 -5.08 15.12 -1.13
N LEU A 221 -4.86 16.43 -1.31
CA LEU A 221 -5.81 17.28 -2.03
C LEU A 221 -6.02 16.75 -3.46
N HIS A 222 -4.94 16.39 -4.16
CA HIS A 222 -5.01 15.87 -5.52
C HIS A 222 -5.70 14.50 -5.62
N ILE A 223 -5.39 13.58 -4.69
CA ILE A 223 -5.86 12.18 -4.73
C ILE A 223 -7.27 12.03 -4.15
N ALA A 224 -7.59 12.74 -3.08
CA ALA A 224 -8.80 12.52 -2.27
C ALA A 224 -9.68 13.77 -2.13
N GLY A 225 -9.21 14.93 -2.57
CA GLY A 225 -9.94 16.20 -2.49
C GLY A 225 -10.00 16.80 -1.09
N ARG A 226 -10.38 18.08 -1.02
CA ARG A 226 -10.42 18.86 0.23
C ARG A 226 -11.34 18.27 1.29
N LYS A 227 -12.43 17.62 0.89
CA LYS A 227 -13.42 17.00 1.80
C LYS A 227 -12.81 15.86 2.62
N ALA A 228 -11.73 15.23 2.16
CA ALA A 228 -11.03 14.17 2.88
C ALA A 228 -10.10 14.67 3.99
N ILE A 229 -9.82 15.98 4.03
CA ILE A 229 -8.91 16.63 4.97
C ILE A 229 -9.72 17.27 6.10
N ALA A 230 -9.36 16.94 7.34
CA ALA A 230 -9.85 17.60 8.55
C ALA A 230 -8.71 18.20 9.37
N GLN A 231 -9.09 19.05 10.31
CA GLN A 231 -8.16 19.66 11.26
C GLN A 231 -8.63 19.40 12.69
N ALA A 232 -7.69 19.15 13.60
CA ALA A 232 -7.97 18.95 15.03
C ALA A 232 -7.21 19.95 15.89
N ASP A 233 -7.94 20.75 16.68
CA ASP A 233 -7.37 21.58 17.73
C ASP A 233 -6.87 20.68 18.86
N LEU A 234 -5.58 20.75 19.19
CA LEU A 234 -4.96 20.00 20.29
C LEU A 234 -4.64 20.89 21.50
N GLY A 235 -5.08 22.14 21.49
CA GLY A 235 -4.83 23.14 22.54
C GLY A 235 -3.43 23.73 22.41
N GLU A 236 -2.56 23.45 23.38
CA GLU A 236 -1.21 24.01 23.46
C GLU A 236 -0.14 22.93 23.22
N ARG A 237 0.90 23.26 22.46
CA ARG A 237 2.07 22.39 22.22
C ARG A 237 3.37 23.11 22.56
N ARG A 238 4.13 22.57 23.52
CA ARG A 238 5.46 23.03 23.94
C ARG A 238 6.55 22.08 23.43
N HIS A 239 7.52 22.65 22.75
CA HIS A 239 8.63 21.94 22.09
C HIS A 239 9.86 22.85 22.02
N ARG A 240 11.01 22.31 21.58
CA ARG A 240 12.25 23.10 21.48
C ARG A 240 12.19 24.10 20.33
N ASN A 241 12.62 25.34 20.57
CA ASN A 241 12.76 26.33 19.50
C ASN A 241 14.04 26.09 18.68
N GLN A 242 13.93 26.22 17.36
CA GLN A 242 15.07 26.12 16.44
C GLN A 242 15.75 27.48 16.23
N THR A 243 17.05 27.46 15.93
CA THR A 243 17.84 28.64 15.55
C THR A 243 17.38 29.19 14.20
N LEU A 244 17.69 30.47 13.92
CA LEU A 244 17.31 31.09 12.63
C LEU A 244 17.93 30.36 11.43
N HIS A 245 19.20 29.94 11.54
CA HIS A 245 19.88 29.17 10.51
C HIS A 245 19.19 27.83 10.22
N ALA A 246 18.79 27.09 11.26
CA ALA A 246 18.04 25.84 11.10
C ALA A 246 16.67 26.07 10.43
N LEU A 247 15.99 27.17 10.77
CA LEU A 247 14.74 27.55 10.11
C LEU A 247 14.95 27.93 8.63
N GLY A 248 16.06 28.57 8.28
CA GLY A 248 16.41 28.86 6.88
C GLY A 248 16.55 27.59 6.05
N LYS A 249 17.26 26.58 6.59
CA LYS A 249 17.37 25.27 5.95
C LYS A 249 16.00 24.57 5.82
N MET A 250 15.19 24.61 6.86
CA MET A 250 13.83 24.04 6.83
C MET A 250 12.94 24.73 5.80
N SER A 251 12.96 26.07 5.75
CA SER A 251 12.25 26.85 4.73
C SER A 251 12.63 26.43 3.32
N PHE A 252 13.94 26.27 3.07
CA PHE A 252 14.44 25.85 1.77
C PHE A 252 13.93 24.45 1.40
N GLU A 253 14.03 23.44 2.28
CA GLU A 253 13.48 22.09 2.04
C GLU A 253 11.95 22.08 1.82
N VAL A 254 11.22 22.91 2.56
CA VAL A 254 9.76 23.06 2.41
C VAL A 254 9.41 23.65 1.04
N LEU A 255 10.11 24.70 0.60
CA LEU A 255 9.91 25.31 -0.71
C LEU A 255 10.22 24.32 -1.84
N HIS A 256 11.30 23.55 -1.72
CA HIS A 256 11.65 22.54 -2.73
C HIS A 256 10.61 21.45 -2.86
N SER A 257 10.14 20.95 -1.72
CA SER A 257 9.05 19.98 -1.69
C SER A 257 7.80 20.56 -2.33
N PHE A 258 7.43 21.79 -1.97
CA PHE A 258 6.30 22.47 -2.59
C PHE A 258 6.41 22.52 -4.12
N LEU A 259 7.53 23.00 -4.66
CA LEU A 259 7.73 23.11 -6.11
C LEU A 259 7.66 21.75 -6.82
N HIS A 260 8.32 20.74 -6.25
CA HIS A 260 8.30 19.38 -6.78
C HIS A 260 6.87 18.82 -6.84
N TYR A 261 6.14 18.89 -5.73
CA TYR A 261 4.79 18.32 -5.64
C TYR A 261 3.77 19.14 -6.42
N ALA A 262 3.89 20.46 -6.46
CA ALA A 262 3.04 21.32 -7.29
C ALA A 262 3.23 21.05 -8.78
N GLN A 263 4.47 20.79 -9.23
CA GLN A 263 4.73 20.33 -10.59
C GLN A 263 4.21 18.91 -10.84
N LYS A 264 4.38 17.99 -9.87
CA LYS A 264 3.87 16.62 -9.96
C LYS A 264 2.36 16.58 -10.17
N VAL A 265 1.60 17.44 -9.48
CA VAL A 265 0.14 17.55 -9.64
C VAL A 265 -0.27 18.53 -10.76
N LYS A 266 0.69 18.98 -11.58
CA LYS A 266 0.49 19.87 -12.74
C LYS A 266 -0.14 21.23 -12.39
N LYS A 267 0.07 21.72 -11.17
CA LYS A 267 -0.44 23.04 -10.72
C LYS A 267 0.43 24.19 -11.18
N LEU A 268 1.74 23.96 -11.32
CA LEU A 268 2.70 24.91 -11.88
C LEU A 268 3.76 24.17 -12.69
N ARG A 269 4.44 24.88 -13.58
CA ARG A 269 5.61 24.38 -14.32
C ARG A 269 6.80 25.25 -13.95
N VAL A 270 7.91 24.63 -13.57
CA VAL A 270 9.16 25.35 -13.32
C VAL A 270 10.13 25.08 -14.45
N SER A 271 10.43 26.10 -15.26
CA SER A 271 11.29 26.00 -16.46
C SER A 271 12.77 26.34 -16.19
N ALA A 272 13.07 27.07 -15.11
CA ALA A 272 14.39 27.66 -14.85
C ALA A 272 15.07 27.12 -13.58
N ILE A 273 14.71 25.91 -13.14
CA ILE A 273 15.43 25.18 -12.10
C ILE A 273 16.30 24.17 -12.86
N SER A 274 17.62 24.38 -12.87
CA SER A 274 18.55 23.55 -13.64
C SER A 274 18.29 22.07 -13.42
N GLU A 275 18.44 21.25 -14.45
CA GLU A 275 18.27 19.79 -14.37
C GLU A 275 19.21 19.15 -13.32
N ASN A 276 20.24 19.89 -12.89
CA ASN A 276 21.20 19.57 -11.84
C ASN A 276 20.96 20.35 -10.52
N TYR A 277 19.70 20.65 -10.18
CA TYR A 277 19.37 21.42 -8.98
C TYR A 277 19.94 20.84 -7.68
N TYR A 278 20.03 19.51 -7.58
CA TYR A 278 20.64 18.82 -6.43
C TYR A 278 22.16 19.06 -6.35
N ASP A 279 22.84 19.24 -7.48
CA ASP A 279 24.29 19.51 -7.53
C ASP A 279 24.63 20.96 -7.16
N LEU A 280 23.77 21.93 -7.46
CA LEU A 280 23.94 23.34 -7.03
C LEU A 280 24.02 23.48 -5.50
N THR A 281 23.44 22.52 -4.76
CA THR A 281 23.48 22.53 -3.29
C THR A 281 24.76 21.96 -2.69
N LYS A 282 25.66 21.34 -3.48
CA LYS A 282 26.94 20.82 -2.95
C LYS A 282 27.85 21.93 -2.41
N ASN A 283 27.75 23.15 -2.97
CA ASN A 283 28.53 24.33 -2.58
C ASN A 283 27.67 25.49 -2.02
N SER A 284 26.40 25.25 -1.70
CA SER A 284 25.50 26.24 -1.10
C SER A 284 25.58 26.24 0.42
N ILE A 285 25.32 27.39 1.05
CA ILE A 285 25.06 27.52 2.50
C ILE A 285 23.93 26.58 2.98
N TYR A 286 23.05 26.14 2.07
CA TYR A 286 22.01 25.15 2.33
C TYR A 286 22.28 23.87 1.51
N LYS A 287 23.10 22.96 2.05
CA LYS A 287 23.28 21.60 1.50
C LYS A 287 21.98 20.80 1.68
N ILE A 288 21.35 20.40 0.57
CA ILE A 288 20.15 19.54 0.57
C ILE A 288 20.48 18.19 -0.07
N SER A 289 20.10 17.10 0.61
CA SER A 289 20.19 15.72 0.09
C SER A 289 18.79 15.10 -0.06
N GLN A 290 17.81 15.89 -0.48
CA GLN A 290 16.41 15.50 -0.51
C GLN A 290 16.15 14.47 -1.59
N LYS A 291 15.88 13.24 -1.17
CA LYS A 291 15.42 12.12 -1.99
C LYS A 291 13.93 11.88 -1.78
N TYR A 292 13.29 11.23 -2.75
CA TYR A 292 11.84 10.99 -2.77
C TYR A 292 11.57 9.49 -2.80
N TYR A 293 10.86 9.02 -1.80
CA TYR A 293 10.30 7.68 -1.80
C TYR A 293 9.06 7.65 -2.71
N LYS A 294 9.03 6.67 -3.61
CA LYS A 294 7.84 6.37 -4.42
C LYS A 294 6.69 5.86 -3.54
N PRO A 295 5.43 5.95 -3.98
CA PRO A 295 4.30 5.40 -3.24
C PRO A 295 4.52 3.94 -2.83
N VAL A 296 4.11 3.58 -1.61
CA VAL A 296 4.24 2.19 -1.14
C VAL A 296 3.47 1.22 -2.02
N CYS A 297 2.36 1.64 -2.65
CA CYS A 297 1.67 0.81 -3.62
C CYS A 297 2.51 0.48 -4.86
N GLU A 298 3.53 1.29 -5.17
CA GLU A 298 4.52 0.99 -6.21
C GLU A 298 5.68 0.14 -5.66
N LEU A 299 5.92 0.14 -4.34
CA LEU A 299 6.79 -0.82 -3.66
C LEU A 299 6.11 -2.15 -3.32
N ALA A 300 4.78 -2.26 -3.49
CA ALA A 300 4.04 -3.45 -3.10
C ALA A 300 4.73 -4.66 -3.71
N ARG A 301 5.28 -5.52 -2.84
CA ARG A 301 6.12 -6.62 -3.31
C ARG A 301 5.30 -7.43 -4.30
N THR A 302 5.86 -7.60 -5.50
CA THR A 302 5.18 -8.29 -6.60
C THR A 302 4.78 -9.68 -6.14
N THR A 303 3.51 -10.04 -6.32
CA THR A 303 3.10 -11.43 -6.11
C THR A 303 3.61 -12.22 -7.30
N GLU A 304 4.48 -13.21 -7.07
CA GLU A 304 4.95 -14.09 -8.14
C GLU A 304 3.97 -15.24 -8.29
N ILE A 305 3.39 -15.41 -9.48
CA ILE A 305 2.48 -16.50 -9.78
C ILE A 305 3.16 -17.47 -10.74
N ILE A 306 3.13 -18.75 -10.37
CA ILE A 306 3.44 -19.85 -11.27
C ILE A 306 2.12 -20.45 -11.72
N PHE A 307 1.73 -20.19 -12.96
CA PHE A 307 0.58 -20.86 -13.57
C PHE A 307 1.01 -22.22 -14.10
N LEU A 308 0.18 -23.23 -13.87
CA LEU A 308 0.37 -24.57 -14.42
C LEU A 308 -0.95 -25.09 -14.98
N ARG A 309 -0.94 -25.52 -16.24
CA ARG A 309 -2.06 -26.30 -16.76
C ARG A 309 -2.01 -27.71 -16.16
N HIS A 310 -3.16 -28.27 -15.82
CA HIS A 310 -3.29 -29.66 -15.38
C HIS A 310 -2.54 -30.65 -16.31
N GLY A 311 -2.19 -31.85 -15.79
CA GLY A 311 -1.60 -32.92 -16.60
C GLY A 311 -2.54 -33.47 -17.68
N GLU A 312 -2.00 -34.23 -18.63
CA GLU A 312 -2.77 -34.83 -19.72
C GLU A 312 -3.94 -35.73 -19.23
N THR A 313 -5.08 -35.63 -19.90
CA THR A 313 -6.24 -36.52 -19.76
C THR A 313 -6.48 -37.32 -21.04
N ASP A 314 -7.37 -38.31 -21.04
CA ASP A 314 -7.73 -39.01 -22.28
C ASP A 314 -8.36 -38.07 -23.32
N TRP A 315 -9.08 -37.03 -22.87
CA TRP A 315 -9.62 -36.01 -23.75
C TRP A 315 -8.54 -35.12 -24.38
N ASN A 316 -7.41 -34.88 -23.68
CA ASN A 316 -6.24 -34.28 -24.32
C ASN A 316 -5.71 -35.16 -25.46
N ARG A 317 -5.51 -36.46 -25.19
CA ARG A 317 -4.95 -37.42 -26.15
C ARG A 317 -5.84 -37.57 -27.39
N GLU A 318 -7.16 -37.63 -27.19
CA GLU A 318 -8.16 -37.71 -28.25
C GLU A 318 -8.44 -36.39 -28.96
N LYS A 319 -7.77 -35.29 -28.57
CA LYS A 319 -8.00 -33.94 -29.11
C LYS A 319 -9.48 -33.53 -29.03
N ARG A 320 -10.11 -33.76 -27.88
CA ARG A 320 -11.46 -33.27 -27.57
C ARG A 320 -11.42 -31.87 -26.99
N ILE A 321 -12.46 -31.09 -27.30
CA ILE A 321 -12.66 -29.76 -26.75
C ILE A 321 -13.04 -29.92 -25.28
N GLN A 322 -12.07 -29.68 -24.40
CA GLN A 322 -12.24 -29.80 -22.95
C GLN A 322 -12.89 -28.55 -22.39
N SER A 323 -13.96 -28.75 -21.61
CA SER A 323 -14.63 -27.68 -20.89
C SER A 323 -14.69 -28.02 -19.39
N ARG A 324 -15.86 -27.93 -18.78
CA ARG A 324 -16.05 -28.13 -17.33
C ARG A 324 -16.41 -29.56 -16.92
N GLN A 325 -16.44 -30.50 -17.86
CA GLN A 325 -16.61 -31.92 -17.57
C GLN A 325 -15.41 -32.41 -16.76
N ASP A 326 -15.68 -33.29 -15.79
CA ASP A 326 -14.65 -33.78 -14.90
C ASP A 326 -14.05 -35.08 -15.42
N ILE A 327 -12.89 -34.95 -16.06
CA ILE A 327 -12.14 -36.07 -16.65
C ILE A 327 -10.83 -36.18 -15.88
N PRO A 328 -10.50 -37.36 -15.32
CA PRO A 328 -9.30 -37.53 -14.49
C PRO A 328 -8.01 -37.51 -15.32
N LEU A 329 -6.88 -37.38 -14.63
CA LEU A 329 -5.56 -37.52 -15.25
C LEU A 329 -5.34 -38.96 -15.75
N ASN A 330 -4.78 -39.08 -16.96
CA ASN A 330 -4.28 -40.36 -17.45
C ASN A 330 -2.88 -40.64 -16.86
N SER A 331 -2.32 -41.83 -17.13
CA SER A 331 -1.01 -42.23 -16.60
C SER A 331 0.11 -41.26 -16.99
N LYS A 332 0.08 -40.73 -18.21
CA LYS A 332 1.03 -39.72 -18.69
C LYS A 332 0.86 -38.37 -17.97
N GLY A 333 -0.37 -37.94 -17.71
CA GLY A 333 -0.68 -36.73 -16.95
C GLY A 333 -0.19 -36.78 -15.52
N ARG A 334 -0.28 -37.95 -14.86
CA ARG A 334 0.30 -38.14 -13.52
C ARG A 334 1.82 -38.03 -13.54
N LYS A 335 2.49 -38.65 -14.52
CA LYS A 335 3.96 -38.50 -14.71
C LYS A 335 4.36 -37.05 -14.97
N GLN A 336 3.60 -36.33 -15.80
CA GLN A 336 3.81 -34.89 -16.05
C GLN A 336 3.71 -34.07 -14.76
N ALA A 337 2.70 -34.32 -13.93
CA ALA A 337 2.53 -33.64 -12.65
C ALA A 337 3.70 -33.94 -11.69
N GLN A 338 4.19 -35.19 -11.65
CA GLN A 338 5.34 -35.57 -10.84
C GLN A 338 6.64 -34.88 -11.31
N LEU A 339 6.87 -34.80 -12.62
CA LEU A 339 8.02 -34.07 -13.18
C LEU A 339 7.94 -32.57 -12.88
N ALA A 340 6.76 -31.96 -13.00
CA ALA A 340 6.54 -30.58 -12.61
C ALA A 340 6.78 -30.35 -11.11
N ALA A 341 6.35 -31.29 -10.25
CA ALA A 341 6.60 -31.23 -8.82
C ALA A 341 8.10 -31.26 -8.48
N ALA A 342 8.87 -32.13 -9.16
CA ALA A 342 10.32 -32.18 -9.01
C ALA A 342 10.99 -30.88 -9.49
N ALA A 343 10.58 -30.35 -10.65
CA ALA A 343 11.12 -29.11 -11.20
C ALA A 343 10.84 -27.87 -10.33
N LEU A 344 9.71 -27.87 -9.60
CA LEU A 344 9.30 -26.77 -8.74
C LEU A 344 9.74 -26.93 -7.28
N GLN A 345 10.37 -28.05 -6.91
CA GLN A 345 10.72 -28.35 -5.51
C GLN A 345 11.58 -27.26 -4.83
N LYS A 346 12.49 -26.62 -5.58
CA LYS A 346 13.37 -25.54 -5.07
C LYS A 346 12.67 -24.18 -4.99
N GLU A 347 11.48 -24.03 -5.56
CA GLU A 347 10.72 -22.78 -5.50
C GLU A 347 10.10 -22.59 -4.11
N LYS A 348 10.27 -21.40 -3.54
CA LYS A 348 9.63 -21.04 -2.26
C LYS A 348 8.16 -20.69 -2.47
N ILE A 349 7.34 -21.70 -2.74
CA ILE A 349 5.88 -21.55 -2.89
C ILE A 349 5.27 -21.42 -1.49
N CYS A 350 4.45 -20.37 -1.27
CA CYS A 350 3.77 -20.10 0.00
C CYS A 350 2.29 -20.55 -0.01
N ALA A 351 1.69 -20.71 -1.20
CA ALA A 351 0.31 -21.13 -1.34
C ALA A 351 0.06 -21.83 -2.68
N VAL A 352 -0.85 -22.80 -2.67
CA VAL A 352 -1.32 -23.50 -3.87
C VAL A 352 -2.82 -23.28 -4.06
N TYR A 353 -3.21 -22.83 -5.24
CA TYR A 353 -4.59 -22.72 -5.68
C TYR A 353 -4.87 -23.67 -6.84
N SER A 354 -6.08 -24.21 -6.89
CA SER A 354 -6.49 -25.07 -8.01
C SER A 354 -7.92 -24.81 -8.45
N SER A 355 -8.19 -25.07 -9.72
CA SER A 355 -9.55 -25.32 -10.18
C SER A 355 -10.15 -26.54 -9.47
N PRO A 356 -11.47 -26.57 -9.18
CA PRO A 356 -12.08 -27.70 -8.48
C PRO A 356 -12.21 -28.98 -9.34
N LEU A 357 -11.95 -28.94 -10.65
CA LEU A 357 -12.01 -30.14 -11.50
C LEU A 357 -10.87 -31.11 -11.16
N SER A 358 -11.17 -32.41 -11.05
CA SER A 358 -10.26 -33.46 -10.57
C SER A 358 -8.87 -33.40 -11.19
N ARG A 359 -8.76 -33.30 -12.53
CA ARG A 359 -7.46 -33.20 -13.24
C ARG A 359 -6.56 -32.07 -12.73
N SER A 360 -7.14 -30.91 -12.42
CA SER A 360 -6.40 -29.76 -11.90
C SER A 360 -6.08 -29.95 -10.43
N LEU A 361 -7.03 -30.47 -9.67
CA LEU A 361 -6.86 -30.76 -8.24
C LEU A 361 -5.77 -31.80 -8.02
N ASP A 362 -5.81 -32.93 -8.71
CA ASP A 362 -4.81 -34.00 -8.64
C ASP A 362 -3.41 -33.49 -8.99
N THR A 363 -3.30 -32.70 -10.06
CA THR A 363 -2.04 -32.07 -10.45
C THR A 363 -1.52 -31.16 -9.33
N ALA A 364 -2.41 -30.35 -8.73
CA ALA A 364 -2.05 -29.45 -7.63
C ALA A 364 -1.65 -30.20 -6.37
N LEU A 365 -2.35 -31.28 -6.02
CA LEU A 365 -2.07 -32.11 -4.84
C LEU A 365 -0.69 -32.77 -4.93
N ILE A 366 -0.34 -33.33 -6.10
CA ILE A 366 0.98 -33.94 -6.33
C ILE A 366 2.10 -32.92 -6.07
N ILE A 367 1.94 -31.68 -6.55
CA ILE A 367 2.96 -30.64 -6.38
C ILE A 367 2.95 -30.12 -4.94
N ALA A 368 1.77 -29.81 -4.39
CA ALA A 368 1.62 -29.29 -3.04
C ALA A 368 2.18 -30.24 -1.97
N GLY A 369 2.06 -31.56 -2.20
CA GLY A 369 2.67 -32.58 -1.34
C GLY A 369 4.18 -32.44 -1.20
N LYS A 370 4.91 -32.01 -2.24
CA LYS A 370 6.36 -31.74 -2.16
C LYS A 370 6.71 -30.49 -1.36
N HIS A 371 5.76 -29.59 -1.15
CA HIS A 371 5.92 -28.36 -0.39
C HIS A 371 5.28 -28.42 1.00
N GLY A 372 4.58 -29.51 1.35
CA GLY A 372 3.83 -29.62 2.61
C GLY A 372 2.69 -28.61 2.74
N LEU A 373 2.08 -28.20 1.61
CA LEU A 373 1.05 -27.16 1.59
C LEU A 373 -0.35 -27.74 1.29
N PRO A 374 -1.42 -27.15 1.86
CA PRO A 374 -2.78 -27.47 1.45
C PRO A 374 -3.10 -26.83 0.10
N VAL A 375 -3.99 -27.48 -0.67
CA VAL A 375 -4.52 -26.94 -1.94
C VAL A 375 -5.84 -26.21 -1.69
N ARG A 376 -5.91 -24.95 -2.10
CA ARG A 376 -7.13 -24.12 -2.02
C ARG A 376 -7.88 -24.16 -3.34
N GLN A 377 -9.08 -24.71 -3.35
CA GLN A 377 -9.92 -24.71 -4.55
C GLN A 377 -10.57 -23.34 -4.76
N ASP A 378 -10.61 -22.87 -6.01
CA ASP A 378 -11.28 -21.63 -6.39
C ASP A 378 -12.08 -21.81 -7.68
N LYS A 379 -13.41 -21.62 -7.61
CA LYS A 379 -14.31 -21.77 -8.76
C LYS A 379 -13.99 -20.78 -9.89
N ARG A 380 -13.35 -19.63 -9.58
CA ARG A 380 -12.91 -18.66 -10.59
C ARG A 380 -11.81 -19.22 -11.49
N LEU A 381 -11.18 -20.35 -11.13
CA LEU A 381 -10.15 -21.05 -11.93
C LEU A 381 -10.72 -22.14 -12.85
N LEU A 382 -12.05 -22.30 -12.97
CA LEU A 382 -12.67 -23.24 -13.91
C LEU A 382 -12.29 -22.97 -15.37
N GLU A 383 -12.27 -24.02 -16.20
CA GLU A 383 -12.11 -23.85 -17.65
C GLU A 383 -13.27 -23.07 -18.25
N ILE A 384 -13.01 -22.42 -19.39
CA ILE A 384 -14.05 -21.77 -20.18
C ILE A 384 -15.13 -22.79 -20.60
N SER A 385 -16.40 -22.37 -20.53
CA SER A 385 -17.50 -23.18 -21.08
C SER A 385 -17.44 -23.18 -22.61
N HIS A 386 -17.33 -24.34 -23.25
CA HIS A 386 -17.36 -24.47 -24.71
C HIS A 386 -18.75 -24.85 -25.23
N GLY A 387 -19.80 -24.73 -24.41
CA GLY A 387 -21.18 -24.93 -24.85
C GLY A 387 -21.39 -26.24 -25.60
N SER A 388 -22.08 -26.17 -26.74
CA SER A 388 -22.42 -27.32 -27.59
C SER A 388 -21.21 -28.09 -28.16
N TRP A 389 -20.01 -27.51 -28.14
CA TRP A 389 -18.79 -28.17 -28.63
C TRP A 389 -18.07 -29.00 -27.55
N SER A 390 -18.49 -28.88 -26.29
CA SER A 390 -17.85 -29.59 -25.18
C SER A 390 -17.81 -31.11 -25.41
N GLY A 391 -16.64 -31.72 -25.27
CA GLY A 391 -16.42 -33.15 -25.44
C GLY A 391 -16.41 -33.66 -26.88
N LYS A 392 -16.68 -32.81 -27.89
CA LYS A 392 -16.55 -33.16 -29.30
C LYS A 392 -15.07 -33.24 -29.70
N LYS A 393 -14.72 -34.17 -30.59
CA LYS A 393 -13.38 -34.27 -31.18
C LYS A 393 -13.16 -33.09 -32.11
N GLU A 394 -11.98 -32.47 -32.08
CA GLU A 394 -11.63 -31.37 -32.99
C GLU A 394 -11.79 -31.79 -34.47
N GLN A 395 -11.44 -33.04 -34.81
CA GLN A 395 -11.60 -33.59 -36.16
C GLN A 395 -13.07 -33.64 -36.63
N TRP A 396 -13.98 -34.03 -35.73
CA TRP A 396 -15.41 -34.04 -36.03
C TRP A 396 -15.93 -32.61 -36.26
N LEU A 397 -15.46 -31.66 -35.44
CA LEU A 397 -15.82 -30.26 -35.59
C LEU A 397 -15.29 -29.67 -36.90
N SER A 398 -14.03 -29.97 -37.27
CA SER A 398 -13.45 -29.51 -38.53
C SER A 398 -14.15 -30.10 -39.76
N ALA A 399 -14.65 -31.33 -39.67
CA ALA A 399 -15.38 -31.97 -40.76
C ALA A 399 -16.81 -31.41 -40.89
N LYS A 400 -17.53 -31.26 -39.77
CA LYS A 400 -18.94 -30.84 -39.77
C LYS A 400 -19.12 -29.32 -39.93
N TYR A 401 -18.20 -28.53 -39.38
CA TYR A 401 -18.26 -27.06 -39.37
C TYR A 401 -16.91 -26.43 -39.74
N PRO A 402 -16.39 -26.65 -40.97
CA PRO A 402 -15.03 -26.26 -41.36
C PRO A 402 -14.78 -24.75 -41.26
N LYS A 403 -15.76 -23.91 -41.65
CA LYS A 403 -15.65 -22.44 -41.56
C LYS A 403 -15.57 -21.98 -40.11
N ASP A 404 -16.46 -22.47 -39.26
CA ASP A 404 -16.50 -22.11 -37.83
C ASP A 404 -15.25 -22.58 -37.10
N TYR A 405 -14.78 -23.80 -37.40
CA TYR A 405 -13.54 -24.33 -36.84
C TYR A 405 -12.33 -23.48 -37.23
N LYS A 406 -12.19 -23.10 -38.51
CA LYS A 406 -11.09 -22.22 -38.99
C LYS A 406 -11.13 -20.86 -38.30
N ASN A 407 -12.32 -20.26 -38.20
CA ASN A 407 -12.52 -18.98 -37.53
C ASN A 407 -12.23 -19.06 -36.03
N TRP A 408 -12.65 -20.14 -35.35
CA TRP A 408 -12.33 -20.37 -33.94
C TRP A 408 -10.83 -20.55 -33.70
N LYS A 409 -10.12 -21.30 -34.56
CA LYS A 409 -8.66 -21.45 -34.43
C LYS A 409 -7.92 -20.12 -34.63
N LYS A 410 -8.44 -19.21 -35.45
CA LYS A 410 -7.87 -17.88 -35.69
C LYS A 410 -8.22 -16.89 -34.57
N GLU A 411 -9.51 -16.78 -34.23
CA GLU A 411 -10.10 -15.78 -33.33
C GLU A 411 -11.04 -16.46 -32.32
N ALA A 412 -10.47 -17.30 -31.45
CA ALA A 412 -11.22 -18.10 -30.46
C ALA A 412 -12.07 -17.26 -29.50
N TRP A 413 -11.76 -15.96 -29.38
CA TRP A 413 -12.48 -15.02 -28.54
C TRP A 413 -13.76 -14.48 -29.17
N LYS A 414 -13.87 -14.50 -30.50
CA LYS A 414 -15.00 -13.98 -31.27
C LYS A 414 -15.94 -15.08 -31.75
N HIS A 415 -15.39 -16.24 -32.12
CA HIS A 415 -16.15 -17.34 -32.70
C HIS A 415 -16.40 -18.44 -31.67
N LEU A 416 -17.37 -18.20 -30.80
CA LEU A 416 -17.76 -19.12 -29.73
C LEU A 416 -19.00 -19.94 -30.13
N PRO A 417 -19.08 -21.22 -29.75
CA PRO A 417 -20.27 -22.02 -30.01
C PRO A 417 -21.47 -21.60 -29.15
N PRO A 418 -22.70 -21.95 -29.56
CA PRO A 418 -23.89 -21.75 -28.75
C PRO A 418 -23.73 -22.30 -27.33
N GLY A 419 -24.09 -21.48 -26.33
CA GLY A 419 -23.98 -21.82 -24.90
C GLY A 419 -22.58 -21.71 -24.29
N ALA A 420 -21.59 -21.20 -25.04
CA ALA A 420 -20.25 -20.96 -24.50
C ALA A 420 -20.20 -19.77 -23.52
N GLU A 421 -19.23 -19.81 -22.62
CA GLU A 421 -18.86 -18.66 -21.79
C GLU A 421 -18.07 -17.68 -22.66
N SER A 422 -18.39 -16.38 -22.58
CA SER A 422 -17.62 -15.36 -23.28
C SER A 422 -16.28 -15.09 -22.60
N TRP A 423 -15.29 -14.64 -23.36
CA TRP A 423 -13.97 -14.33 -22.81
C TRP A 423 -13.98 -13.10 -21.89
N GLU A 424 -14.95 -12.20 -22.05
CA GLU A 424 -15.22 -11.10 -21.13
C GLU A 424 -15.60 -11.64 -19.74
N LYS A 425 -16.55 -12.57 -19.68
CA LYS A 425 -16.95 -13.21 -18.41
C LYS A 425 -15.78 -13.97 -17.77
N LEU A 426 -15.01 -14.70 -18.58
CA LEU A 426 -13.80 -15.39 -18.10
C LEU A 426 -12.78 -14.40 -17.52
N THR A 427 -12.46 -13.33 -18.25
CA THR A 427 -11.45 -12.36 -17.83
C THR A 427 -11.92 -11.54 -16.62
N GLU A 428 -13.21 -11.30 -16.48
CA GLU A 428 -13.80 -10.67 -15.29
C GLU A 428 -13.57 -11.52 -14.03
N ARG A 429 -13.90 -12.82 -14.07
CA ARG A 429 -13.63 -13.71 -12.92
C ARG A 429 -12.13 -13.88 -12.66
N MET A 430 -11.29 -13.86 -13.69
CA MET A 430 -9.84 -13.85 -13.51
C MET A 430 -9.34 -12.56 -12.87
N LYS A 431 -9.85 -11.38 -13.24
CA LYS A 431 -9.52 -10.10 -12.57
C LYS A 431 -9.84 -10.18 -11.07
N SER A 432 -11.01 -10.72 -10.72
CA SER A 432 -11.42 -10.93 -9.33
C SER A 432 -10.45 -11.86 -8.58
N PHE A 433 -10.05 -12.98 -9.20
CA PHE A 433 -9.07 -13.90 -8.62
C PHE A 433 -7.70 -13.24 -8.43
N LEU A 434 -7.18 -12.58 -9.46
CA LEU A 434 -5.88 -11.90 -9.45
C LEU A 434 -5.82 -10.80 -8.38
N ALA A 435 -6.88 -9.99 -8.25
CA ALA A 435 -6.96 -8.97 -7.21
C ALA A 435 -6.97 -9.57 -5.80
N HIS A 436 -7.66 -10.70 -5.61
CA HIS A 436 -7.65 -11.43 -4.33
C HIS A 436 -6.23 -11.89 -3.97
N VAL A 437 -5.55 -12.58 -4.88
CA VAL A 437 -4.23 -13.15 -4.59
C VAL A 437 -3.16 -12.07 -4.47
N GLN A 438 -3.22 -11.00 -5.27
CA GLN A 438 -2.28 -9.87 -5.16
C GLN A 438 -2.37 -9.19 -3.80
N LYS A 439 -3.58 -9.02 -3.27
CA LYS A 439 -3.80 -8.44 -1.93
C LYS A 439 -3.31 -9.38 -0.83
N LYS A 440 -3.59 -10.68 -0.95
CA LYS A 440 -3.33 -11.68 0.09
C LYS A 440 -1.86 -12.14 0.16
N HIS A 441 -1.17 -12.18 -0.97
CA HIS A 441 0.14 -12.81 -1.15
C HIS A 441 1.21 -11.80 -1.61
N SER A 442 1.13 -10.54 -1.16
CA SER A 442 2.09 -9.50 -1.55
C SER A 442 3.52 -9.90 -1.14
N GLY A 443 4.38 -10.06 -2.14
CA GLY A 443 5.78 -10.48 -1.99
C GLY A 443 5.99 -11.97 -1.77
N GLU A 444 4.94 -12.76 -1.89
CA GLU A 444 5.00 -14.21 -1.86
C GLU A 444 4.93 -14.78 -3.27
N LYS A 445 5.34 -16.04 -3.38
CA LYS A 445 5.24 -16.83 -4.60
C LYS A 445 4.16 -17.89 -4.43
N ILE A 446 3.24 -17.98 -5.37
CA ILE A 446 2.12 -18.93 -5.32
C ILE A 446 2.06 -19.79 -6.58
N LEU A 447 1.54 -20.99 -6.44
CA LEU A 447 1.22 -21.90 -7.53
C LEU A 447 -0.28 -21.84 -7.82
N VAL A 448 -0.65 -21.71 -9.08
CA VAL A 448 -2.04 -21.73 -9.54
C VAL A 448 -2.18 -22.78 -10.62
N VAL A 449 -2.89 -23.87 -10.31
CA VAL A 449 -3.17 -24.95 -11.26
C VAL A 449 -4.57 -24.74 -11.85
N SER A 450 -4.65 -24.74 -13.18
CA SER A 450 -5.89 -24.48 -13.90
C SER A 450 -5.84 -25.09 -15.31
N HIS A 451 -6.56 -24.49 -16.24
CA HIS A 451 -6.83 -25.03 -17.57
C HIS A 451 -6.33 -24.09 -18.66
N ARG A 452 -6.43 -24.54 -19.92
CA ARG A 452 -5.79 -23.87 -21.05
C ARG A 452 -6.38 -22.47 -21.28
N GLY A 453 -7.70 -22.38 -21.36
CA GLY A 453 -8.40 -21.11 -21.60
C GLY A 453 -8.33 -20.19 -20.39
N ALA A 454 -8.56 -20.74 -19.20
CA ALA A 454 -8.46 -20.01 -17.94
C ALA A 454 -7.11 -19.30 -17.73
N ILE A 455 -5.99 -20.00 -17.97
CA ILE A 455 -4.64 -19.41 -17.84
C ILE A 455 -4.41 -18.36 -18.93
N ALA A 456 -4.82 -18.60 -20.18
CA ALA A 456 -4.69 -17.62 -21.24
C ALA A 456 -5.50 -16.33 -20.94
N GLY A 457 -6.70 -16.46 -20.39
CA GLY A 457 -7.50 -15.33 -19.91
C GLY A 457 -6.80 -14.56 -18.79
N ALA A 458 -6.25 -15.25 -17.79
CA ALA A 458 -5.47 -14.61 -16.72
C ALA A 458 -4.24 -13.86 -17.28
N LEU A 459 -3.45 -14.49 -18.15
CA LEU A 459 -2.27 -13.87 -18.76
C LEU A 459 -2.62 -12.65 -19.63
N THR A 460 -3.78 -12.66 -20.30
CA THR A 460 -4.28 -11.52 -21.09
C THR A 460 -4.60 -10.33 -20.20
N VAL A 461 -5.25 -10.56 -19.05
CA VAL A 461 -5.53 -9.55 -18.02
C VAL A 461 -4.24 -8.98 -17.44
N ILE A 462 -3.30 -9.83 -17.03
CA ILE A 462 -2.05 -9.40 -16.39
C ILE A 462 -1.22 -8.55 -17.34
N ARG A 463 -1.12 -8.95 -18.61
CA ARG A 463 -0.35 -8.23 -19.63
C ARG A 463 -1.07 -7.02 -20.22
N LYS A 464 -2.31 -6.73 -19.78
CA LYS A 464 -3.16 -5.64 -20.27
C LYS A 464 -3.27 -5.64 -21.81
N LYS A 465 -3.41 -6.83 -22.40
CA LYS A 465 -3.56 -7.00 -23.86
C LYS A 465 -5.03 -7.18 -24.24
N PRO A 466 -5.41 -6.80 -25.48
CA PRO A 466 -6.75 -7.09 -25.98
C PRO A 466 -6.96 -8.61 -26.15
N LEU A 467 -8.22 -9.04 -26.16
CA LEU A 467 -8.62 -10.46 -26.26
C LEU A 467 -8.06 -11.16 -27.51
N SER A 468 -7.74 -10.40 -28.56
CA SER A 468 -7.07 -10.92 -29.76
C SER A 468 -5.72 -11.61 -29.50
N TYR A 469 -5.11 -11.43 -28.32
CA TYR A 469 -3.85 -12.05 -27.94
C TYR A 469 -3.98 -13.42 -27.26
N ILE A 470 -5.20 -13.85 -26.91
CA ILE A 470 -5.44 -15.08 -26.13
C ILE A 470 -4.72 -16.30 -26.70
N ASN A 471 -4.77 -16.51 -28.02
CA ASN A 471 -4.16 -17.67 -28.68
C ASN A 471 -2.64 -17.73 -28.49
N ARG A 472 -1.98 -16.60 -28.21
CA ARG A 472 -0.54 -16.53 -27.93
C ARG A 472 -0.17 -16.96 -26.51
N TYR A 473 -1.16 -17.12 -25.64
CA TYR A 473 -0.96 -17.39 -24.20
C TYR A 473 -1.48 -18.75 -23.76
N LEU A 474 -1.87 -19.61 -24.69
CA LEU A 474 -2.37 -20.96 -24.41
C LEU A 474 -1.22 -21.86 -23.92
N PRO A 475 -1.25 -22.37 -22.68
CA PRO A 475 -0.16 -23.17 -22.13
C PRO A 475 -0.26 -24.66 -22.50
N ASP A 476 0.91 -25.30 -22.54
CA ASP A 476 1.05 -26.76 -22.58
C ASP A 476 0.76 -27.39 -21.21
N ASN A 477 0.40 -28.67 -21.19
CA ASN A 477 0.14 -29.43 -19.95
C ASN A 477 1.43 -29.47 -19.09
N CYS A 478 1.29 -29.16 -17.79
CA CYS A 478 2.38 -29.20 -16.80
C CYS A 478 3.65 -28.39 -17.14
N ARG A 479 3.58 -27.41 -18.05
CA ARG A 479 4.68 -26.46 -18.29
C ARG A 479 4.48 -25.18 -17.46
N PRO A 480 5.37 -24.86 -16.50
CA PRO A 480 5.21 -23.69 -15.65
C PRO A 480 5.30 -22.37 -16.43
N VAL A 481 4.38 -21.44 -16.16
CA VAL A 481 4.42 -20.06 -16.65
C VAL A 481 4.55 -19.13 -15.46
N LYS A 482 5.72 -18.50 -15.30
CA LYS A 482 6.02 -17.59 -14.19
C LYS A 482 5.69 -16.14 -14.58
N ILE A 483 5.01 -15.41 -13.72
CA ILE A 483 4.63 -14.01 -13.93
C ILE A 483 4.61 -13.24 -12.61
N LYS A 484 4.79 -11.92 -12.67
CA LYS A 484 4.73 -11.02 -11.51
C LYS A 484 3.50 -10.13 -11.62
N LEU A 485 2.71 -10.03 -10.54
CA LEU A 485 1.56 -9.12 -10.42
C LEU A 485 1.93 -7.80 -9.74
#